data_AF-A0A6A6L8C4-F1
#
_entry.id   AF-A0A6A6L8C4-F1
#
_cell.length_a   1.000
_cell.length_b   1.000
_cell.length_c   1.000
_cell.angle_alpha   90.00
_cell.angle_beta   90.00
_cell.angle_gamma   90.00
#
_symmetry.space_group_name_H-M   'P 1'
#
loop_
_entity.id
_entity.type
_entity.pdbx_description
1 polymer ?
#
loop_
_entity_poly.entity_id
_entity_poly.type
_entity_poly.pdbx_seq_one_letter_code
_entity_poly.pdbx_strand_id
1 'polypeptide(L)'
;MLSGVHKKTWGGISLECLRGWKSLLNLAIPSCISVCLEWWCFGVSTRVGNELGANNPQKAKLAAIIGLCLSFGLGFSALFFAIMVRKVWASMFTEDAEIIALTSMVLPIIGLCELGNCPQTTGCGVLRGTARPKMGANINLGCFYLVGMPVAIWLSFYAGFDFKGLWLGLLAAQGSCVATMLLVLTRTDWERQALRAKELTGNVNTADDIEEDDTIPDDKRQPSTSSNHNDLLA
;
A
#
# COMPACT_ATOMS: atom_id res chain seq x y z
N MET A 1 5.61 -51.59 27.24
CA MET A 1 6.89 -50.83 27.24
C MET A 1 6.70 -49.63 26.31
N LEU A 2 7.15 -48.43 26.69
CA LEU A 2 6.89 -47.11 26.04
C LEU A 2 5.76 -46.23 26.65
N SER A 3 5.57 -46.27 27.97
CA SER A 3 4.94 -45.15 28.69
C SER A 3 5.87 -44.76 29.82
N GLY A 4 6.58 -43.65 29.68
CA GLY A 4 7.46 -43.15 30.75
C GLY A 4 8.72 -42.40 30.32
N VAL A 5 9.13 -42.49 29.05
CA VAL A 5 10.36 -41.82 28.58
C VAL A 5 10.17 -40.29 28.50
N HIS A 6 8.95 -39.81 28.25
CA HIS A 6 8.68 -38.39 28.03
C HIS A 6 8.70 -37.51 29.30
N LYS A 7 8.66 -38.12 30.50
CA LYS A 7 8.72 -37.39 31.78
C LYS A 7 10.15 -37.10 32.26
N LYS A 8 11.17 -37.75 31.68
CA LYS A 8 12.57 -37.63 32.14
C LYS A 8 13.38 -36.52 31.46
N THR A 9 12.88 -35.94 30.37
CA THR A 9 13.58 -34.91 29.60
C THR A 9 12.98 -33.52 29.74
N TRP A 10 11.83 -33.37 30.41
CA TRP A 10 11.16 -32.08 30.53
C TRP A 10 11.36 -31.48 31.93
N GLY A 11 12.39 -30.64 32.08
CA GLY A 11 12.78 -29.95 33.32
C GLY A 11 11.88 -28.76 33.70
N GLY A 12 10.63 -28.73 33.25
CA GLY A 12 9.70 -27.61 33.44
C GLY A 12 9.97 -26.42 32.50
N ILE A 13 9.10 -25.41 32.57
CA ILE A 13 9.32 -24.11 31.91
C ILE A 13 10.39 -23.37 32.72
N SER A 14 11.65 -23.44 32.27
CA SER A 14 12.73 -22.70 32.89
C SER A 14 12.71 -21.23 32.44
N LEU A 15 12.76 -20.30 33.40
CA LEU A 15 12.85 -18.85 33.14
C LEU A 15 14.15 -18.45 32.40
N GLU A 16 15.14 -19.35 32.32
CA GLU A 16 16.32 -19.18 31.46
C GLU A 16 15.95 -19.15 29.95
N CYS A 17 14.82 -19.75 29.54
CA CYS A 17 14.32 -19.61 28.16
C CYS A 17 13.85 -18.18 27.83
N LEU A 18 13.47 -17.39 28.85
CA LEU A 18 13.01 -16.01 28.70
C LEU A 18 14.15 -14.98 28.76
N ARG A 19 15.39 -15.42 28.99
CA ARG A 19 16.54 -14.54 29.16
C ARG A 19 16.93 -13.78 27.89
N GLY A 20 16.62 -14.34 26.71
CA GLY A 20 16.76 -13.68 25.40
C GLY A 20 15.50 -12.95 24.90
N TRP A 21 14.35 -13.17 25.54
CA TRP A 21 13.06 -12.65 25.07
C TRP A 21 12.94 -11.13 25.18
N LYS A 22 13.64 -10.50 26.13
CA LYS A 22 13.66 -9.03 26.22
C LYS A 22 14.25 -8.38 24.97
N SER A 23 15.31 -8.96 24.39
CA SER A 23 15.91 -8.43 23.16
C SER A 23 15.00 -8.65 21.96
N LEU A 24 14.41 -9.85 21.87
CA LEU A 24 13.44 -10.19 20.83
C LEU A 24 12.18 -9.31 20.90
N LEU A 25 11.65 -9.04 22.09
CA LEU A 25 10.51 -8.16 22.29
C LEU A 25 10.87 -6.70 21.96
N ASN A 26 12.07 -6.24 22.32
CA ASN A 26 12.53 -4.89 21.98
C ASN A 26 12.78 -4.70 20.47
N LEU A 27 13.02 -5.77 19.71
CA LEU A 27 13.04 -5.75 18.23
C LEU A 27 11.65 -5.95 17.62
N ALA A 28 10.80 -6.76 18.25
CA ALA A 28 9.46 -7.04 17.78
C ALA A 28 8.54 -5.83 17.92
N ILE A 29 8.67 -5.04 19.00
CA ILE A 29 7.87 -3.82 19.21
C ILE A 29 8.01 -2.82 18.04
N PRO A 30 9.23 -2.39 17.64
CA PRO A 30 9.38 -1.49 16.50
C PRO A 30 8.95 -2.15 15.18
N SER A 31 9.12 -3.46 15.02
CA SER A 31 8.63 -4.19 13.85
C SER A 31 7.10 -4.22 13.78
N CYS A 32 6.42 -4.50 14.90
CA CYS A 32 4.96 -4.49 15.01
C CYS A 32 4.40 -3.09 14.79
N ILE A 33 5.04 -2.04 15.31
CA ILE A 33 4.65 -0.66 15.06
C ILE A 33 4.83 -0.32 13.58
N SER A 34 5.94 -0.71 12.95
CA SER A 34 6.18 -0.52 11.52
C SER A 34 5.14 -1.24 10.64
N VAL A 35 4.80 -2.49 10.98
CA VAL A 35 3.77 -3.27 10.29
C VAL A 35 2.39 -2.63 10.47
N CYS A 36 2.03 -2.20 11.68
CA CYS A 36 0.80 -1.46 11.95
C CYS A 36 0.70 -0.16 11.13
N LEU A 37 1.83 0.48 10.84
CA LEU A 37 1.93 1.66 9.99
C LEU A 37 1.81 1.32 8.49
N GLU A 38 2.25 0.14 8.04
CA GLU A 38 2.05 -0.31 6.64
C GLU A 38 0.58 -0.52 6.27
N TRP A 39 -0.29 -0.86 7.23
CA TRP A 39 -1.75 -0.97 7.01
C TRP A 39 -2.40 0.37 6.63
N TRP A 40 -1.72 1.50 6.83
CA TRP A 40 -2.26 2.81 6.48
C TRP A 40 -2.46 2.99 4.96
N CYS A 41 -1.67 2.30 4.12
CA CYS A 41 -1.84 2.30 2.67
C CYS A 41 -3.21 1.72 2.25
N PHE A 42 -3.67 0.67 2.91
CA PHE A 42 -5.00 0.10 2.65
C PHE A 42 -6.10 1.09 3.01
N GLY A 43 -5.98 1.78 4.14
CA GLY A 43 -6.91 2.83 4.53
C GLY A 43 -6.99 3.96 3.50
N VAL A 44 -5.85 4.43 2.99
CA VAL A 44 -5.81 5.47 1.94
C VAL A 44 -6.46 4.96 0.63
N SER A 45 -6.15 3.73 0.22
CA SER A 45 -6.74 3.10 -0.97
C SER A 45 -8.27 3.06 -0.89
N THR A 46 -8.81 2.59 0.24
CA THR A 46 -10.26 2.50 0.47
C THR A 46 -10.92 3.87 0.53
N ARG A 47 -10.29 4.84 1.22
CA ARG A 47 -10.80 6.23 1.27
C ARG A 47 -10.89 6.84 -0.11
N VAL A 48 -9.82 6.73 -0.91
CA VAL A 48 -9.79 7.27 -2.28
C VAL A 48 -10.84 6.59 -3.15
N GLY A 49 -10.95 5.25 -3.09
CA GLY A 49 -11.96 4.51 -3.84
C GLY A 49 -13.40 4.92 -3.48
N ASN A 50 -13.70 5.05 -2.18
CA ASN A 50 -15.02 5.46 -1.71
C ASN A 50 -15.39 6.88 -2.13
N GLU A 51 -14.47 7.84 -2.01
CA GLU A 51 -14.72 9.23 -2.42
C GLU A 51 -14.88 9.36 -3.94
N LEU A 52 -14.14 8.59 -4.73
CA LEU A 52 -14.33 8.52 -6.19
C LEU A 52 -15.68 7.90 -6.55
N GLY A 53 -16.09 6.81 -5.89
CA GLY A 53 -17.40 6.18 -6.09
C GLY A 53 -18.57 7.09 -5.67
N ALA A 54 -18.37 7.93 -4.65
CA ALA A 54 -19.31 8.95 -4.22
C ALA A 54 -19.32 10.21 -5.12
N ASN A 55 -18.60 10.20 -6.24
CA ASN A 55 -18.47 11.32 -7.18
C ASN A 55 -17.91 12.60 -6.54
N ASN A 56 -16.98 12.46 -5.58
CA ASN A 56 -16.30 13.57 -4.88
C ASN A 56 -14.79 13.60 -5.20
N PRO A 57 -14.38 13.99 -6.42
CA PRO A 57 -12.98 13.97 -6.87
C PRO A 57 -12.04 14.85 -6.02
N GLN A 58 -12.54 15.98 -5.50
CA GLN A 58 -11.75 16.87 -4.64
C GLN A 58 -11.38 16.22 -3.30
N LYS A 59 -12.31 15.47 -2.69
CA LYS A 59 -12.05 14.73 -1.44
C LYS A 59 -11.13 13.54 -1.68
N ALA A 60 -11.27 12.85 -2.82
CA ALA A 60 -10.35 11.79 -3.22
C ALA A 60 -8.91 12.30 -3.38
N LYS A 61 -8.73 13.46 -4.04
CA LYS A 61 -7.43 14.13 -4.16
C LYS A 61 -6.86 14.50 -2.79
N LEU A 62 -7.68 15.07 -1.90
CA LEU A 62 -7.26 15.44 -0.56
C LEU A 62 -6.82 14.20 0.25
N ALA A 63 -7.58 13.11 0.20
CA ALA A 63 -7.22 11.86 0.87
C ALA A 63 -5.88 11.29 0.38
N ALA A 64 -5.63 11.36 -0.93
CA ALA A 64 -4.35 10.95 -1.51
C ALA A 64 -3.17 11.85 -1.05
N ILE A 65 -3.36 13.17 -1.03
CA ILE A 65 -2.33 14.11 -0.57
C ILE A 65 -2.02 13.91 0.91
N ILE A 66 -3.04 13.83 1.76
CA ILE A 66 -2.87 13.57 3.20
C ILE A 66 -2.13 12.24 3.42
N GLY A 67 -2.54 11.19 2.71
CA GLY A 67 -1.87 9.88 2.76
C GLY A 67 -0.39 9.96 2.38
N LEU A 68 -0.05 10.68 1.32
CA LEU A 68 1.34 10.87 0.89
C LEU A 68 2.16 11.67 1.93
N CYS A 69 1.64 12.79 2.43
CA CYS A 69 2.30 13.60 3.45
C CYS A 69 2.60 12.78 4.71
N LEU A 70 1.61 11.99 5.14
CA LEU A 70 1.74 11.12 6.29
C LEU A 70 2.79 10.03 6.08
N SER A 71 2.84 9.46 4.87
CA SER A 71 3.84 8.46 4.49
C SER A 71 5.25 9.03 4.47
N PHE A 72 5.43 10.28 4.01
CA PHE A 72 6.70 10.98 4.11
C PHE A 72 7.12 11.23 5.56
N GLY A 73 6.20 11.65 6.42
CA GLY A 73 6.47 11.84 7.85
C GLY A 73 6.89 10.55 8.56
N LEU A 74 6.24 9.43 8.22
CA LEU A 74 6.60 8.10 8.74
C LEU A 74 7.95 7.63 8.20
N GLY A 75 8.20 7.77 6.90
CA GLY A 75 9.49 7.44 6.29
C GLY A 75 10.65 8.23 6.89
N PHE A 76 10.43 9.51 7.19
CA PHE A 76 11.43 10.35 7.87
C PHE A 76 11.70 9.87 9.30
N SER A 77 10.63 9.52 10.03
CA SER A 77 10.73 8.97 11.38
C SER A 77 11.50 7.64 11.39
N ALA A 78 11.24 6.77 10.42
CA ALA A 78 11.95 5.51 10.24
C ALA A 78 13.43 5.70 9.90
N LEU A 79 13.76 6.65 9.01
CA LEU A 79 15.14 7.02 8.71
C LEU A 79 15.88 7.52 9.95
N PHE A 80 15.27 8.42 10.72
CA PHE A 80 15.85 8.94 11.95
C PHE A 80 16.14 7.81 12.96
N PHE A 81 15.17 6.91 13.15
CA PHE A 81 15.34 5.73 14.00
C PHE A 81 16.48 4.82 13.52
N ALA A 82 16.53 4.53 12.21
CA ALA A 82 17.58 3.69 11.62
C ALA A 82 18.99 4.28 11.84
N ILE A 83 19.14 5.60 11.74
CA ILE A 83 20.41 6.30 12.02
C ILE A 83 20.78 6.20 13.50
N MET A 84 19.83 6.38 14.41
CA MET A 84 20.08 6.32 15.86
C MET A 84 20.50 4.93 16.32
N VAL A 85 19.81 3.90 15.83
CA VAL A 85 20.01 2.50 16.26
C VAL A 85 21.22 1.84 15.58
N ARG A 86 21.80 2.45 14.53
CA ARG A 86 22.76 1.80 13.63
C ARG A 86 23.92 1.04 14.29
N LYS A 87 24.45 1.58 15.40
CA LYS A 87 25.60 0.98 16.09
C LYS A 87 25.19 -0.17 17.03
N VAL A 88 24.06 -0.02 17.72
CA VAL A 88 23.55 -1.01 18.69
C VAL A 88 22.97 -2.22 17.97
N TRP A 89 22.32 -1.99 16.83
CA TRP A 89 21.74 -3.07 16.02
C TRP A 89 22.82 -4.00 15.47
N ALA A 90 23.87 -3.45 14.88
CA ALA A 90 24.96 -4.24 14.29
C ALA A 90 25.67 -5.11 15.34
N SER A 91 25.98 -4.56 16.52
CA SER A 91 26.63 -5.29 17.61
C SER A 91 25.75 -6.35 18.27
N MET A 92 24.45 -6.38 17.99
CA MET A 92 23.54 -7.40 18.53
C MET A 92 23.58 -8.70 17.71
N PHE A 93 23.89 -8.61 16.42
CA PHE A 93 23.85 -9.76 15.50
C PHE A 93 25.21 -10.40 15.27
N THR A 94 26.30 -9.67 15.51
CA THR A 94 27.66 -10.18 15.29
C THR A 94 28.67 -9.46 16.18
N GLU A 95 29.74 -10.17 16.51
CA GLU A 95 30.91 -9.64 17.21
C GLU A 95 32.05 -9.28 16.22
N ASP A 96 31.90 -9.60 14.94
CA ASP A 96 32.90 -9.32 13.91
C ASP A 96 32.90 -7.83 13.53
N ALA A 97 34.04 -7.17 13.75
CA ALA A 97 34.23 -5.74 13.49
C ALA A 97 34.01 -5.35 12.02
N GLU A 98 34.33 -6.22 11.06
CA GLU A 98 34.15 -5.96 9.64
C GLU A 98 32.66 -5.93 9.27
N ILE A 99 31.90 -6.91 9.77
CA ILE A 99 30.44 -7.00 9.55
C ILE A 99 29.73 -5.84 10.27
N ILE A 100 30.17 -5.46 11.47
CA ILE A 100 29.63 -4.30 12.19
C ILE A 100 29.84 -3.01 11.40
N ALA A 101 31.03 -2.83 10.82
CA ALA A 101 31.35 -1.64 10.03
C ALA A 101 30.51 -1.55 8.75
N LEU A 102 30.34 -2.68 8.03
CA LEU A 102 29.47 -2.76 6.86
C LEU A 102 28.01 -2.46 7.22
N THR A 103 27.50 -3.13 8.24
CA THR A 103 26.11 -2.99 8.70
C THR A 103 25.81 -1.56 9.15
N SER A 104 26.73 -0.93 9.91
CA SER A 104 26.61 0.46 10.37
C SER A 104 26.60 1.50 9.25
N MET A 105 27.09 1.13 8.05
CA MET A 105 27.07 1.95 6.84
C MET A 105 25.81 1.71 6.01
N VAL A 106 25.31 0.46 5.97
CA VAL A 106 24.09 0.08 5.24
C VAL A 106 22.81 0.57 5.92
N LEU A 107 22.73 0.58 7.26
CA LEU A 107 21.50 0.95 7.97
C LEU A 107 20.94 2.34 7.60
N PRO A 108 21.75 3.40 7.52
CA PRO A 108 21.29 4.70 7.01
C PRO A 108 20.80 4.65 5.56
N ILE A 109 21.41 3.82 4.71
CA ILE A 109 20.99 3.63 3.32
C ILE A 109 19.63 2.91 3.27
N ILE A 110 19.41 1.90 4.11
CA ILE A 110 18.10 1.25 4.26
C ILE A 110 17.05 2.26 4.73
N GLY A 111 17.36 3.08 5.74
CA GLY A 111 16.45 4.14 6.18
C GLY A 111 16.07 5.12 5.07
N LEU A 112 17.02 5.44 4.19
CA LEU A 112 16.78 6.29 3.01
C LEU A 112 15.91 5.58 1.95
N CYS A 113 16.09 4.27 1.78
CA CYS A 113 15.21 3.47 0.92
C CYS A 113 13.78 3.46 1.46
N GLU A 114 13.62 3.29 2.77
CA GLU A 114 12.32 3.30 3.44
C GLU A 114 11.61 4.65 3.31
N LEU A 115 12.34 5.76 3.41
CA LEU A 115 11.80 7.10 3.18
C LEU A 115 11.10 7.21 1.81
N GLY A 116 11.64 6.56 0.78
CA GLY A 116 11.00 6.48 -0.53
C GLY A 116 9.93 5.39 -0.64
N ASN A 117 10.10 4.28 0.06
CA ASN A 117 9.19 3.14 0.00
C ASN A 117 7.80 3.47 0.57
N CYS A 118 7.72 4.21 1.68
CA CYS A 118 6.42 4.54 2.27
C CYS A 118 5.54 5.37 1.30
N PRO A 119 6.01 6.49 0.71
CA PRO A 119 5.23 7.23 -0.28
C PRO A 119 4.91 6.43 -1.55
N GLN A 120 5.83 5.59 -2.02
CA GLN A 120 5.60 4.73 -3.20
C GLN A 120 4.47 3.73 -2.92
N THR A 121 4.50 3.07 -1.76
CA THR A 121 3.47 2.11 -1.35
C THR A 121 2.10 2.79 -1.24
N THR A 122 2.04 3.95 -0.60
CA THR A 122 0.82 4.75 -0.53
C THR A 122 0.35 5.19 -1.91
N GLY A 123 1.24 5.61 -2.80
CA GLY A 123 0.92 5.94 -4.18
C GLY A 123 0.34 4.74 -4.95
N CYS A 124 0.89 3.54 -4.75
CA CYS A 124 0.33 2.30 -5.29
C CYS A 124 -1.05 2.01 -4.70
N GLY A 125 -1.28 2.31 -3.42
CA GLY A 125 -2.59 2.29 -2.78
C GLY A 125 -3.58 3.23 -3.45
N VAL A 126 -3.21 4.49 -3.69
CA VAL A 126 -4.04 5.47 -4.39
C VAL A 126 -4.36 4.99 -5.81
N LEU A 127 -3.36 4.49 -6.55
CA LEU A 127 -3.57 3.92 -7.88
C LEU A 127 -4.50 2.70 -7.85
N ARG A 128 -4.40 1.83 -6.85
CA ARG A 128 -5.35 0.73 -6.63
C ARG A 128 -6.76 1.25 -6.36
N GLY A 129 -6.92 2.23 -5.47
CA GLY A 129 -8.20 2.88 -5.18
C GLY A 129 -8.84 3.56 -6.40
N THR A 130 -8.03 4.01 -7.36
CA THR A 130 -8.51 4.57 -8.66
C THR A 130 -8.68 3.53 -9.77
N ALA A 131 -8.59 2.22 -9.46
CA ALA A 131 -8.64 1.11 -10.42
C ALA A 131 -7.52 1.15 -11.51
N ARG A 132 -6.33 1.63 -11.15
CA ARG A 132 -5.14 1.72 -12.02
C ARG A 132 -3.88 1.01 -11.49
N PRO A 133 -3.96 -0.23 -10.95
CA PRO A 133 -2.79 -0.92 -10.39
C PRO A 133 -1.66 -1.16 -11.40
N LYS A 134 -2.00 -1.37 -12.69
CA LYS A 134 -1.02 -1.61 -13.77
C LYS A 134 -0.01 -0.47 -13.92
N MET A 135 -0.44 0.77 -13.68
CA MET A 135 0.47 1.93 -13.74
C MET A 135 1.55 1.84 -12.67
N GLY A 136 1.19 1.47 -11.43
CA GLY A 136 2.15 1.32 -10.34
C GLY A 136 3.15 0.19 -10.58
N ALA A 137 2.67 -0.95 -11.09
CA ALA A 137 3.53 -2.09 -11.44
C ALA A 137 4.56 -1.71 -12.51
N ASN A 138 4.13 -1.00 -13.57
CA ASN A 138 5.02 -0.58 -14.65
C ASN A 138 6.06 0.45 -14.17
N ILE A 139 5.69 1.36 -13.27
CA ILE A 139 6.63 2.33 -12.68
C ILE A 139 7.72 1.58 -11.89
N ASN A 140 7.31 0.65 -11.02
CA ASN A 140 8.27 -0.11 -10.21
C ASN A 140 9.21 -0.93 -11.10
N LEU A 141 8.69 -1.72 -12.04
CA LEU A 141 9.52 -2.51 -12.95
C LEU A 141 10.43 -1.62 -13.80
N GLY A 142 9.91 -0.53 -14.37
CA GLY A 142 10.70 0.39 -15.18
C GLY A 142 11.86 0.99 -14.40
N CYS A 143 11.61 1.54 -13.22
CA CYS A 143 12.64 2.18 -12.40
C CYS A 143 13.70 1.20 -11.90
N PHE A 144 13.31 0.00 -11.46
CA PHE A 144 14.28 -1.00 -10.99
C PHE A 144 15.18 -1.55 -12.10
N TYR A 145 14.61 -1.85 -13.27
CA TYR A 145 15.36 -2.48 -14.36
C TYR A 145 16.05 -1.48 -15.29
N LEU A 146 15.46 -0.31 -15.56
CA LEU A 146 16.02 0.69 -16.48
C LEU A 146 16.95 1.70 -15.80
N VAL A 147 16.77 1.94 -14.50
CA VAL A 147 17.59 2.90 -13.74
C VAL A 147 18.43 2.18 -12.69
N GLY A 148 17.78 1.42 -11.82
CA GLY A 148 18.43 0.73 -10.70
C GLY A 148 19.56 -0.21 -11.11
N MET A 149 19.26 -1.18 -11.98
CA MET A 149 20.24 -2.18 -12.41
C MET A 149 21.44 -1.56 -13.14
N PRO A 150 21.28 -0.68 -14.16
CA PRO A 150 22.42 -0.08 -14.83
C PRO A 150 23.30 0.75 -13.89
N VAL A 151 22.67 1.52 -12.98
CA VAL A 151 23.40 2.32 -11.99
C VAL A 151 24.14 1.43 -11.00
N ALA A 152 23.52 0.35 -10.52
CA ALA A 152 24.17 -0.61 -9.63
C ALA A 152 25.39 -1.26 -10.29
N ILE A 153 25.24 -1.79 -11.52
CA ILE A 153 26.32 -2.44 -12.26
C ILE A 153 27.46 -1.44 -12.53
N TRP A 154 27.13 -0.23 -12.96
CA TRP A 154 28.12 0.80 -13.23
C TRP A 154 28.90 1.17 -11.96
N LEU A 155 28.21 1.47 -10.85
CA LEU A 155 28.90 1.87 -9.63
C LEU A 155 29.70 0.73 -8.98
N SER A 156 29.17 -0.50 -9.02
CA SER A 156 29.85 -1.66 -8.44
C SER A 156 31.09 -2.07 -9.21
N PHE A 157 31.03 -2.12 -10.55
CA PHE A 157 32.13 -2.66 -11.37
C PHE A 157 33.05 -1.60 -11.99
N TYR A 158 32.52 -0.44 -12.41
CA TYR A 158 33.31 0.59 -13.11
C TYR A 158 33.83 1.66 -12.17
N ALA A 159 33.04 2.07 -11.17
CA ALA A 159 33.42 3.16 -10.26
C ALA A 159 34.16 2.68 -9.00
N GLY A 160 34.38 1.36 -8.83
CA GLY A 160 35.16 0.80 -7.72
C GLY A 160 34.49 0.92 -6.35
N PHE A 161 33.16 1.07 -6.28
CA PHE A 161 32.42 1.14 -5.01
C PHE A 161 32.01 -0.24 -4.46
N ASP A 162 32.30 -1.32 -5.18
CA ASP A 162 31.99 -2.71 -4.83
C ASP A 162 30.57 -2.87 -4.26
N PHE A 163 30.46 -3.29 -2.99
CA PHE A 163 29.20 -3.48 -2.26
C PHE A 163 28.39 -2.19 -2.11
N LYS A 164 29.04 -1.03 -1.91
CA LYS A 164 28.33 0.26 -1.78
C LYS A 164 27.64 0.65 -3.08
N GLY A 165 28.22 0.26 -4.23
CA GLY A 165 27.64 0.51 -5.55
C GLY A 165 26.25 -0.11 -5.71
N LEU A 166 26.03 -1.31 -5.16
CA LEU A 166 24.74 -2.00 -5.19
C LEU A 166 23.67 -1.22 -4.42
N TRP A 167 24.01 -0.74 -3.21
CA TRP A 167 23.09 0.05 -2.37
C TRP A 167 22.78 1.42 -2.98
N LEU A 168 23.76 2.06 -3.62
CA LEU A 168 23.53 3.31 -4.34
C LEU A 168 22.65 3.11 -5.57
N GLY A 169 22.78 1.99 -6.28
CA GLY A 169 21.87 1.62 -7.36
C GLY A 169 20.43 1.38 -6.88
N LEU A 170 20.27 0.74 -5.70
CA LEU A 170 18.96 0.60 -5.05
C LEU A 170 18.35 1.96 -4.68
N LEU A 171 19.14 2.88 -4.13
CA LEU A 171 18.69 4.25 -3.84
C LEU A 171 18.30 5.01 -5.11
N ALA A 172 19.05 4.86 -6.21
CA ALA A 172 18.72 5.49 -7.49
C ALA A 172 17.41 4.95 -8.05
N ALA A 173 17.20 3.63 -8.00
CA ALA A 173 15.92 3.00 -8.35
C ALA A 173 14.78 3.61 -7.53
N GLN A 174 14.95 3.65 -6.21
CA GLN A 174 13.91 4.11 -5.30
C GLN A 174 13.59 5.59 -5.46
N GLY A 175 14.62 6.43 -5.61
CA GLY A 175 14.44 7.85 -5.93
C GLY A 175 13.66 8.06 -7.22
N SER A 176 13.99 7.31 -8.27
CA SER A 176 13.28 7.38 -9.55
C SER A 176 11.82 6.86 -9.47
N CYS A 177 11.59 5.79 -8.71
CA CYS A 177 10.25 5.23 -8.43
C CYS A 177 9.34 6.29 -7.81
N VAL A 178 9.83 6.92 -6.72
CA VAL A 178 9.07 7.91 -5.96
C VAL A 178 8.81 9.16 -6.80
N ALA A 179 9.83 9.67 -7.48
CA ALA A 179 9.67 10.84 -8.35
C ALA A 179 8.60 10.58 -9.43
N THR A 180 8.68 9.44 -10.11
CA THR A 180 7.71 9.07 -11.15
C THR A 180 6.31 8.87 -10.57
N MET A 181 6.18 8.20 -9.41
CA MET A 181 4.91 8.02 -8.73
C MET A 181 4.27 9.37 -8.35
N LEU A 182 5.03 10.28 -7.75
CA LEU A 182 4.54 11.61 -7.40
C LEU A 182 4.12 12.42 -8.64
N LEU A 183 4.89 12.33 -9.73
CA LEU A 183 4.52 12.95 -11.00
C LEU A 183 3.20 12.38 -11.53
N VAL A 184 2.99 11.07 -11.48
CA VAL A 184 1.73 10.45 -11.93
C VAL A 184 0.56 10.91 -11.07
N LEU A 185 0.71 10.94 -9.74
CA LEU A 185 -0.37 11.36 -8.83
C LEU A 185 -0.70 12.85 -8.97
N THR A 186 0.31 13.72 -9.12
CA THR A 186 0.10 15.16 -9.34
C THR A 186 -0.51 15.47 -10.70
N ARG A 187 -0.24 14.66 -11.72
CA ARG A 187 -0.81 14.77 -13.07
C ARG A 187 -2.11 13.98 -13.25
N THR A 188 -2.60 13.32 -12.21
CA THR A 188 -3.86 12.57 -12.30
C THR A 188 -5.02 13.54 -12.35
N ASP A 189 -5.80 13.44 -13.42
CA ASP A 189 -7.09 14.12 -13.55
C ASP A 189 -8.14 13.38 -12.72
N TRP A 190 -8.45 13.97 -11.57
CA TRP A 190 -9.37 13.41 -10.57
C TRP A 190 -10.83 13.42 -11.04
N GLU A 191 -11.24 14.42 -11.84
CA GLU A 191 -12.58 14.48 -12.43
C GLU A 191 -12.77 13.31 -13.40
N ARG A 192 -11.78 13.09 -14.26
CA ARG A 192 -11.77 11.93 -15.16
C ARG A 192 -11.76 10.60 -14.41
N GLN A 193 -11.09 10.51 -13.26
CA GLN A 193 -11.13 9.29 -12.45
C GLN A 193 -12.50 9.07 -11.80
N ALA A 194 -13.20 10.12 -11.37
CA ALA A 194 -14.56 10.00 -10.81
C ALA A 194 -15.57 9.55 -11.88
N LEU A 195 -15.50 10.12 -13.09
CA LEU A 195 -16.30 9.68 -14.23
C LEU A 195 -16.05 8.21 -14.55
N ARG A 196 -14.78 7.80 -14.64
CA ARG A 196 -14.42 6.40 -14.89
C ARG A 196 -14.89 5.48 -13.77
N ALA A 197 -14.83 5.91 -12.51
CA ALA A 197 -15.36 5.12 -11.40
C ALA A 197 -16.87 4.89 -11.55
N LYS A 198 -17.61 5.91 -11.99
CA LYS A 198 -19.04 5.80 -12.29
C LYS A 198 -19.34 4.88 -13.48
N GLU A 199 -18.52 4.88 -14.53
CA GLU A 199 -18.66 3.93 -15.65
C GLU A 199 -18.44 2.48 -15.19
N LEU A 200 -17.42 2.25 -14.36
CA LEU A 200 -17.09 0.93 -13.83
C LEU A 200 -18.16 0.37 -12.89
N THR A 201 -18.87 1.23 -12.15
CA THR A 201 -19.99 0.83 -11.28
C THR A 201 -21.34 0.83 -12.00
N GLY A 202 -21.53 1.70 -12.99
CA GLY A 202 -22.77 1.86 -13.76
C GLY A 202 -23.08 0.69 -14.70
N ASN A 203 -22.05 0.01 -15.22
CA ASN A 203 -22.21 -1.22 -16.01
C ASN A 203 -22.81 -2.40 -15.21
N VAL A 204 -22.90 -2.31 -13.88
CA VAL A 204 -23.56 -3.34 -13.06
C VAL A 204 -25.09 -3.21 -13.12
N ASN A 205 -25.62 -1.98 -13.24
CA ASN A 205 -27.08 -1.79 -13.24
C ASN A 205 -27.74 -2.17 -14.58
N THR A 206 -27.01 -2.21 -15.70
CA THR A 206 -27.60 -2.59 -17.00
C THR A 206 -27.65 -4.11 -17.21
N ALA A 207 -26.98 -4.90 -16.35
CA ALA A 207 -27.01 -6.36 -16.44
C ALA A 207 -28.18 -6.98 -15.64
N ASP A 208 -28.76 -6.25 -14.68
CA ASP A 208 -29.91 -6.72 -13.88
C ASP A 208 -31.26 -6.26 -14.46
N ASP A 209 -31.28 -5.42 -15.51
CA ASP A 209 -32.50 -4.91 -16.17
C ASP A 209 -32.86 -5.69 -17.46
N ILE A 210 -32.21 -6.82 -17.77
CA ILE A 210 -32.54 -7.68 -18.93
C ILE A 210 -32.94 -9.08 -18.45
N GLU A 211 -33.97 -9.17 -17.61
CA GLU A 211 -34.74 -10.41 -17.41
C GLU A 211 -36.14 -10.06 -16.84
N GLU A 212 -36.92 -9.23 -17.54
CA GLU A 212 -38.39 -9.21 -17.40
C GLU A 212 -39.05 -8.45 -18.58
N ASP A 213 -38.80 -8.91 -19.81
CA ASP A 213 -39.78 -8.71 -20.89
C ASP A 213 -39.76 -9.95 -21.79
N ASP A 214 -40.68 -10.87 -21.51
CA ASP A 214 -41.25 -11.77 -22.52
C ASP A 214 -42.49 -12.46 -21.93
N THR A 215 -43.66 -11.84 -22.07
CA THR A 215 -44.88 -12.52 -22.57
C THR A 215 -45.96 -11.50 -22.98
N ILE A 216 -46.38 -11.66 -24.23
CA ILE A 216 -47.16 -10.76 -25.11
C ILE A 216 -48.71 -10.92 -24.87
N PRO A 217 -49.63 -10.27 -25.62
CA PRO A 217 -50.34 -9.01 -25.36
C PRO A 217 -51.89 -9.13 -25.23
N ASP A 218 -52.56 -7.97 -25.18
CA ASP A 218 -53.98 -7.68 -25.53
C ASP A 218 -55.07 -7.95 -24.47
N ASP A 219 -55.61 -6.88 -23.87
CA ASP A 219 -56.96 -6.41 -24.23
C ASP A 219 -57.24 -5.00 -23.67
N LYS A 220 -57.52 -4.09 -24.62
CA LYS A 220 -58.29 -2.84 -24.58
C LYS A 220 -58.80 -2.33 -23.22
N ARG A 221 -58.47 -1.06 -22.92
CA ARG A 221 -59.43 0.07 -22.87
C ARG A 221 -58.70 1.40 -22.61
N GLN A 222 -58.65 2.27 -23.62
CA GLN A 222 -58.35 3.70 -23.48
C GLN A 222 -59.61 4.49 -23.06
N PRO A 223 -59.46 5.77 -22.62
CA PRO A 223 -60.21 6.37 -21.52
C PRO A 223 -61.31 7.35 -21.96
N SER A 224 -62.28 7.64 -21.08
CA SER A 224 -63.05 8.89 -21.15
C SER A 224 -63.80 9.18 -19.84
N THR A 225 -63.49 10.35 -19.29
CA THR A 225 -64.24 11.14 -18.30
C THR A 225 -65.69 11.41 -18.69
N SER A 226 -66.63 11.38 -17.73
CA SER A 226 -67.60 12.47 -17.45
C SER A 226 -68.78 12.00 -16.57
N SER A 227 -68.82 12.59 -15.37
CA SER A 227 -69.96 13.18 -14.65
C SER A 227 -71.43 12.73 -14.86
N ASN A 228 -72.13 12.73 -13.71
CA ASN A 228 -73.58 12.79 -13.44
C ASN A 228 -74.33 11.45 -13.34
N HIS A 229 -74.83 11.15 -12.13
CA HIS A 229 -76.25 11.33 -11.79
C HIS A 229 -76.51 10.80 -10.37
N ASN A 230 -76.84 11.67 -9.42
CA ASN A 230 -77.64 11.32 -8.24
C ASN A 230 -78.72 12.39 -8.09
N ASP A 231 -79.90 11.92 -7.67
CA ASP A 231 -81.07 12.61 -7.13
C ASP A 231 -82.09 13.11 -8.17
N LEU A 232 -83.19 12.38 -8.39
CA LEU A 232 -84.42 12.24 -7.58
C LEU A 232 -85.51 13.26 -7.97
N LEU A 233 -86.58 12.73 -8.60
CA LEU A 233 -87.99 13.05 -8.43
C LEU A 233 -88.42 14.53 -8.23
N ALA A 234 -88.99 15.14 -9.28
CA ALA A 234 -90.29 15.84 -9.33
C ALA A 234 -90.40 16.69 -10.59
#